data_AF-A0A1F7S0J5-F1
#
_entry.id   AF-A0A1F7S0J5-F1
#
_cell.length_a   1.000
_cell.length_b   1.000
_cell.length_c   1.000
_cell.angle_alpha   90.00
_cell.angle_beta   90.00
_cell.angle_gamma   90.00
#
_symmetry.space_group_name_H-M   'P 1'
#
loop_
_entity.id
_entity.type
_entity.pdbx_description
1 polymer ?
#
loop_
_entity_poly.entity_id
_entity_poly.type
_entity_poly.pdbx_seq_one_letter_code
_entity_poly.pdbx_strand_id
1 'polypeptide(L)'
;MVRYSDSDSKIGLVSPKIYFAKGYEFYKKRYQKSDLGKIIWYAGGLVDWKNMYATHRGVDEVDYGQYARSCDTEFATGCCLLIKKKVIDTVGLFDRNYFLYFEDLDLSIRSKNMGFKVKYYPEVYLWHKNAASSDKPGSKIQVYYQTRNRLYFGYKYATLSTKKSLFLDSLRLLKKGNPYTSGVIDYYLGRMKEGNL
;
A
#
# COMPACT_ATOMS: atom_id res chain seq x y z
N MET A 1 -2.65 -18.18 -9.87
CA MET A 1 -2.19 -17.71 -8.54
C MET A 1 -2.07 -18.83 -7.51
N VAL A 2 -3.10 -19.67 -7.25
CA VAL A 2 -3.01 -20.76 -6.25
C VAL A 2 -1.84 -21.71 -6.52
N ARG A 3 -1.74 -22.28 -7.73
CA ARG A 3 -0.61 -23.15 -8.12
C ARG A 3 0.77 -22.48 -7.96
N TYR A 4 0.88 -21.19 -8.23
CA TYR A 4 2.11 -20.42 -8.02
C TYR A 4 2.41 -20.19 -6.53
N SER A 5 1.37 -20.04 -5.71
CA SER A 5 1.53 -19.99 -4.25
C SER A 5 2.01 -21.32 -3.69
N ASP A 6 1.51 -22.44 -4.22
CA ASP A 6 1.83 -23.78 -3.75
C ASP A 6 3.18 -24.31 -4.25
N SER A 7 3.79 -23.67 -5.26
CA SER A 7 5.10 -24.08 -5.80
C SER A 7 6.27 -23.85 -4.83
N ASP A 8 6.09 -23.00 -3.82
CA ASP A 8 7.05 -22.78 -2.74
C ASP A 8 6.29 -22.60 -1.41
N SER A 9 6.59 -23.46 -0.45
CA SER A 9 5.95 -23.45 0.87
C SER A 9 6.15 -22.14 1.63
N LYS A 10 7.21 -21.37 1.30
CA LYS A 10 7.47 -20.05 1.87
C LYS A 10 6.63 -18.93 1.24
N ILE A 11 6.08 -19.09 0.03
CA ILE A 11 5.20 -18.07 -0.55
C ILE A 11 3.93 -17.99 0.29
N GLY A 12 3.75 -16.88 1.01
CA GLY A 12 2.63 -16.66 1.90
C GLY A 12 1.56 -15.74 1.31
N LEU A 13 2.00 -14.68 0.64
CA LEU A 13 1.15 -13.66 0.03
C LEU A 13 1.51 -13.53 -1.45
N VAL A 14 0.49 -13.41 -2.30
CA VAL A 14 0.65 -13.16 -3.74
C VAL A 14 -0.35 -12.10 -4.18
N SER A 15 0.14 -11.04 -4.82
CA SER A 15 -0.71 -10.08 -5.54
C SER A 15 -0.48 -10.16 -7.05
N PRO A 16 -1.54 -10.04 -7.86
CA PRO A 16 -1.43 -10.02 -9.30
C PRO A 16 -0.92 -8.66 -9.80
N LYS A 17 -0.74 -8.55 -11.11
CA LYS A 17 -0.65 -7.24 -11.77
C LYS A 17 -2.01 -6.56 -11.77
N ILE A 18 -2.03 -5.25 -11.57
CA ILE A 18 -3.27 -4.49 -11.56
C ILE A 18 -3.08 -3.25 -12.43
N TYR A 19 -4.00 -3.08 -13.38
CA TYR A 19 -4.09 -1.89 -14.22
C TYR A 19 -5.14 -0.93 -13.66
N PHE A 20 -5.02 0.34 -13.98
CA PHE A 20 -6.15 1.26 -13.87
C PHE A 20 -7.25 0.83 -14.85
N ALA A 21 -8.49 0.80 -14.36
CA ALA A 21 -9.64 0.71 -15.25
C ALA A 21 -9.69 1.94 -16.17
N LYS A 22 -10.05 1.74 -17.43
CA LYS A 22 -10.13 2.81 -18.43
C LYS A 22 -10.98 3.98 -17.93
N GLY A 23 -10.40 5.18 -17.91
CA GLY A 23 -11.03 6.42 -17.41
C GLY A 23 -10.80 6.72 -15.93
N TYR A 24 -10.21 5.78 -15.19
CA TYR A 24 -9.84 5.89 -13.78
C TYR A 24 -8.33 6.04 -13.55
N GLU A 25 -7.56 6.26 -14.63
CA GLU A 25 -6.15 6.61 -14.54
C GLU A 25 -5.96 7.89 -13.72
N PHE A 26 -4.85 7.97 -12.98
CA PHE A 26 -4.52 9.15 -12.20
C PHE A 26 -4.32 10.38 -13.10
N TYR A 27 -3.50 10.25 -14.15
CA TYR A 27 -3.21 11.32 -15.10
C TYR A 27 -4.00 11.18 -16.41
N LYS A 28 -5.21 11.72 -16.45
CA LYS A 28 -6.12 11.57 -17.61
C LYS A 28 -5.60 12.13 -18.95
N LYS A 29 -4.68 13.11 -18.91
CA LYS A 29 -4.15 13.80 -20.11
C LYS A 29 -2.77 13.31 -20.56
N ARG A 30 -2.14 12.41 -19.79
CA ARG A 30 -0.76 11.96 -20.04
C ARG A 30 -0.67 10.87 -21.12
N TYR A 31 -1.75 10.13 -21.33
CA TYR A 31 -1.74 8.88 -22.09
C TYR A 31 -2.41 9.00 -23.45
N GLN A 32 -1.96 8.19 -24.40
CA GLN A 32 -2.67 8.01 -25.67
C GLN A 32 -3.93 7.17 -25.45
N LYS A 33 -4.93 7.30 -26.32
CA LYS A 33 -6.16 6.49 -26.23
C LYS A 33 -5.89 4.98 -26.30
N SER A 34 -4.83 4.57 -26.99
CA SER A 34 -4.35 3.19 -27.13
C SER A 34 -3.70 2.63 -25.87
N ASP A 35 -3.25 3.50 -24.97
CA ASP A 35 -2.62 3.10 -23.71
C ASP A 35 -3.66 2.74 -22.66
N LEU A 36 -4.85 3.35 -22.73
CA LEU A 36 -5.91 3.20 -21.73
C LEU A 36 -6.25 1.72 -21.48
N GLY A 37 -6.27 1.34 -20.20
CA GLY A 37 -6.39 -0.05 -19.77
C GLY A 37 -5.08 -0.84 -19.70
N LYS A 38 -3.94 -0.24 -20.07
CA LYS A 38 -2.58 -0.81 -19.90
C LYS A 38 -1.73 -0.01 -18.91
N ILE A 39 -2.28 1.03 -18.30
CA ILE A 39 -1.57 1.84 -17.30
C ILE A 39 -1.58 1.08 -15.98
N ILE A 40 -0.40 0.89 -15.41
CA ILE A 40 -0.21 0.10 -14.20
C ILE A 40 -0.68 0.89 -13.00
N TRP A 41 -1.50 0.25 -12.17
CA TRP A 41 -1.80 0.70 -10.81
C TRP A 41 -0.90 0.02 -9.79
N TYR A 42 -0.61 -1.28 -9.98
CA TYR A 42 0.28 -2.05 -9.12
C TYR A 42 1.02 -3.13 -9.91
N ALA A 43 2.36 -3.10 -9.86
CA ALA A 43 3.22 -4.18 -10.30
C ALA A 43 4.15 -4.67 -9.17
N GLY A 44 3.72 -4.54 -7.91
CA GLY A 44 4.54 -4.76 -6.71
C GLY A 44 4.52 -3.53 -5.80
N GLY A 45 4.79 -3.72 -4.51
CA GLY A 45 4.99 -2.68 -3.52
C GLY A 45 6.47 -2.37 -3.26
N LEU A 46 6.75 -1.09 -3.00
CA LEU A 46 8.02 -0.55 -2.56
C LEU A 46 7.83 0.25 -1.26
N VAL A 47 8.82 0.20 -0.38
CA VAL A 47 8.81 0.96 0.89
C VAL A 47 10.04 1.84 0.95
N ASP A 48 9.83 3.15 1.10
CA ASP A 48 10.87 4.08 1.49
C ASP A 48 11.03 4.05 3.01
N TRP A 49 11.96 3.22 3.49
CA TRP A 49 12.27 3.05 4.91
C TRP A 49 12.97 4.26 5.55
N LYS A 50 13.32 5.30 4.80
CA LYS A 50 13.83 6.56 5.39
C LYS A 50 12.68 7.51 5.71
N ASN A 51 11.63 7.48 4.88
CA ASN A 51 10.51 8.40 5.01
C ASN A 51 9.19 7.73 5.44
N MET A 52 9.16 6.40 5.55
CA MET A 52 7.96 5.58 5.85
C MET A 52 6.82 5.77 4.84
N TYR A 53 7.16 5.90 3.56
CA TYR A 53 6.17 5.89 2.48
C TYR A 53 6.13 4.54 1.80
N ALA A 54 4.94 4.14 1.36
CA ALA A 54 4.73 2.99 0.51
C ALA A 54 4.22 3.45 -0.86
N THR A 55 4.76 2.87 -1.91
CA THR A 55 4.40 3.18 -3.28
C THR A 55 4.23 1.90 -4.09
N HIS A 56 3.46 2.00 -5.17
CA HIS A 56 3.32 0.91 -6.11
C HIS A 56 4.39 1.01 -7.19
N ARG A 57 5.12 -0.09 -7.38
CA ARG A 57 6.09 -0.24 -8.46
C ARG A 57 5.37 -0.14 -9.81
N GLY A 58 5.92 0.68 -10.71
CA GLY A 58 5.39 0.89 -12.05
C GLY A 58 4.10 1.72 -12.11
N VAL A 59 3.61 2.27 -10.98
CA VAL A 59 2.39 3.07 -10.99
C VAL A 59 2.48 4.20 -12.01
N ASP A 60 1.39 4.42 -12.74
CA ASP A 60 1.26 5.42 -13.80
C ASP A 60 2.14 5.19 -15.05
N GLU A 61 2.87 4.08 -15.13
CA GLU A 61 3.57 3.66 -16.35
C GLU A 61 2.63 2.88 -17.28
N VAL A 62 2.81 3.07 -18.59
CA VAL A 62 2.18 2.20 -19.61
C VAL A 62 2.94 0.87 -19.64
N ASP A 63 2.21 -0.25 -19.58
CA ASP A 63 2.82 -1.57 -19.62
C ASP A 63 3.14 -1.99 -21.07
N TYR A 64 4.43 -2.05 -21.35
CA TYR A 64 5.02 -2.60 -22.58
C TYR A 64 5.58 -4.02 -22.35
N GLY A 65 5.27 -4.64 -21.21
CA GLY A 65 5.80 -5.95 -20.80
C GLY A 65 7.00 -5.86 -19.86
N GLN A 66 7.40 -4.66 -19.43
CA GLN A 66 8.55 -4.45 -18.53
C GLN A 66 8.33 -5.03 -17.12
N TYR A 67 7.09 -5.36 -16.77
CA TYR A 67 6.71 -6.04 -15.52
C TYR A 67 6.14 -7.45 -15.74
N ALA A 68 6.60 -8.17 -16.76
CA ALA A 68 6.12 -9.52 -17.10
C ALA A 68 6.72 -10.66 -16.25
N ARG A 69 7.70 -10.37 -15.37
CA ARG A 69 8.32 -11.39 -14.51
C ARG A 69 7.81 -11.32 -13.07
N SER A 70 7.52 -12.49 -12.49
CA SER A 70 7.23 -12.61 -11.07
C SER A 70 8.47 -12.30 -10.23
N CYS A 71 8.31 -11.61 -9.11
CA CYS A 71 9.42 -11.25 -8.22
C CYS A 71 8.95 -11.16 -6.76
N ASP A 72 9.91 -11.10 -5.85
CA ASP A 72 9.65 -10.67 -4.48
C ASP A 72 9.25 -9.20 -4.48
N THR A 73 8.45 -8.80 -3.48
CA THR A 73 8.00 -7.43 -3.33
C THR A 73 7.90 -7.06 -1.85
N GLU A 74 8.01 -5.77 -1.53
CA GLU A 74 7.96 -5.33 -0.13
C GLU A 74 6.59 -5.55 0.49
N PHE A 75 5.50 -5.36 -0.29
CA PHE A 75 4.15 -5.65 0.15
C PHE A 75 3.22 -6.05 -0.98
N ALA A 76 2.25 -6.89 -0.64
CA ALA A 76 1.13 -7.28 -1.49
C ALA A 76 -0.06 -6.34 -1.23
N THR A 77 -0.71 -5.86 -2.27
CA THR A 77 -1.83 -4.90 -2.14
C THR A 77 -3.13 -5.60 -1.74
N GLY A 78 -3.89 -4.96 -0.83
CA GLY A 78 -5.21 -5.42 -0.41
C GLY A 78 -6.27 -5.39 -1.51
N CYS A 79 -6.03 -4.71 -2.64
CA CYS A 79 -6.98 -4.68 -3.77
C CYS A 79 -7.23 -6.07 -4.36
N CYS A 80 -6.18 -6.90 -4.44
CA CYS A 80 -6.30 -8.30 -4.80
C CYS A 80 -5.13 -9.06 -4.19
N LEU A 81 -5.45 -9.89 -3.21
CA LEU A 81 -4.48 -10.60 -2.41
C LEU A 81 -4.91 -12.06 -2.29
N LEU A 82 -4.03 -12.97 -2.70
CA LEU A 82 -4.08 -14.36 -2.28
C LEU A 82 -3.19 -14.49 -1.04
N ILE A 83 -3.76 -14.99 0.06
CA ILE A 83 -3.05 -15.26 1.31
C ILE A 83 -3.25 -16.72 1.72
N LYS A 84 -2.18 -17.41 2.09
CA LYS A 84 -2.28 -18.77 2.64
C LYS A 84 -2.89 -18.74 4.04
N LYS A 85 -3.76 -19.70 4.35
CA LYS A 85 -4.33 -19.88 5.70
C LYS A 85 -3.25 -19.91 6.79
N LYS A 86 -2.14 -20.61 6.54
CA LYS A 86 -0.99 -20.68 7.46
C LYS A 86 -0.42 -19.30 7.84
N VAL A 87 -0.44 -18.33 6.92
CA VAL A 87 -0.02 -16.96 7.23
C VAL A 87 -0.98 -16.35 8.23
N ILE A 88 -2.29 -16.45 8.01
CA ILE A 88 -3.31 -15.93 8.94
C ILE A 88 -3.17 -16.58 10.32
N ASP A 89 -3.02 -17.91 10.36
CA ASP A 89 -2.89 -18.65 11.61
C ASP A 89 -1.60 -18.28 12.39
N THR A 90 -0.54 -17.85 11.68
CA THR A 90 0.76 -17.48 12.30
C THR A 90 0.85 -16.00 12.65
N VAL A 91 0.36 -15.12 11.77
CA VAL A 91 0.61 -13.68 11.77
C VAL A 91 -0.62 -12.89 12.24
N GLY A 92 -1.81 -13.49 12.14
CA GLY A 92 -3.09 -12.83 12.38
C GLY A 92 -3.62 -12.08 11.16
N LEU A 93 -4.77 -11.43 11.33
CA LEU A 93 -5.44 -10.63 10.31
C LEU A 93 -4.83 -9.22 10.20
N PHE A 94 -5.55 -8.28 9.57
CA PHE A 94 -5.19 -6.87 9.55
C PHE A 94 -5.20 -6.28 10.97
N ASP A 95 -4.25 -5.38 11.23
CA ASP A 95 -4.20 -4.61 12.47
C ASP A 95 -5.31 -3.56 12.43
N ARG A 96 -6.22 -3.64 13.41
CA ARG A 96 -7.45 -2.82 13.46
C ARG A 96 -7.21 -1.33 13.67
N ASN A 97 -5.98 -0.92 13.98
CA ASN A 97 -5.57 0.49 14.02
C ASN A 97 -5.46 1.12 12.62
N TYR A 98 -5.37 0.29 11.58
CA TYR A 98 -5.47 0.71 10.18
C TYR A 98 -6.92 0.54 9.71
N PHE A 99 -7.70 1.61 9.75
CA PHE A 99 -9.03 1.61 9.13
C PHE A 99 -8.93 1.59 7.59
N LEU A 100 -8.06 2.42 7.02
CA LEU A 100 -7.80 2.53 5.59
C LEU A 100 -6.34 2.94 5.36
N TYR A 101 -5.68 2.33 4.37
CA TYR A 101 -4.26 2.46 4.06
C TYR A 101 -3.31 1.92 5.14
N PHE A 102 -2.23 1.28 4.67
CA PHE A 102 -1.17 0.62 5.46
C PHE A 102 -1.54 -0.74 6.08
N GLU A 103 -2.80 -1.18 6.05
CA GLU A 103 -3.20 -2.48 6.60
C GLU A 103 -2.55 -3.67 5.86
N ASP A 104 -2.44 -3.56 4.53
CA ASP A 104 -1.88 -4.57 3.64
C ASP A 104 -0.33 -4.58 3.69
N LEU A 105 0.26 -3.39 3.79
CA LEU A 105 1.69 -3.20 4.08
C LEU A 105 2.07 -3.83 5.42
N ASP A 106 1.37 -3.49 6.50
CA ASP A 106 1.63 -4.03 7.84
C ASP A 106 1.54 -5.56 7.87
N LEU A 107 0.49 -6.12 7.26
CA LEU A 107 0.33 -7.57 7.13
C LEU A 107 1.50 -8.20 6.35
N SER A 108 1.93 -7.56 5.26
CA SER A 108 3.06 -8.03 4.46
C SER A 108 4.37 -8.02 5.25
N ILE A 109 4.65 -6.95 6.00
CA ILE A 109 5.86 -6.86 6.83
C ILE A 109 5.84 -7.88 7.96
N ARG A 110 4.72 -8.04 8.68
CA ARG A 110 4.62 -9.09 9.70
C ARG A 110 4.81 -10.49 9.12
N SER A 111 4.29 -10.73 7.91
CA SER A 111 4.45 -12.01 7.22
C SER A 111 5.91 -12.27 6.85
N LYS A 112 6.61 -11.27 6.33
CA LYS A 112 8.06 -11.36 6.06
C LYS A 112 8.87 -11.64 7.32
N ASN A 113 8.52 -11.00 8.44
CA ASN A 113 9.18 -11.22 9.73
C ASN A 113 9.01 -12.66 10.26
N MET A 114 7.95 -13.36 9.85
CA MET A 114 7.74 -14.78 10.16
C MET A 114 8.32 -15.73 9.09
N GLY A 115 9.12 -15.20 8.14
CA GLY A 115 9.82 -15.99 7.12
C GLY A 115 8.99 -16.31 5.87
N PHE A 116 7.79 -15.74 5.72
CA PHE A 116 7.01 -15.88 4.50
C PHE A 116 7.49 -14.91 3.40
N LYS A 117 7.46 -15.36 2.15
CA LYS A 117 7.68 -14.53 0.96
C LYS A 117 6.39 -13.84 0.55
N VAL A 118 6.53 -12.60 0.12
CA VAL A 118 5.48 -11.79 -0.48
C VAL A 118 5.81 -11.62 -1.96
N LYS A 119 4.91 -12.04 -2.84
CA LYS A 119 5.17 -12.17 -4.27
C LYS A 119 4.26 -11.27 -5.12
N TYR A 120 4.86 -10.69 -6.15
CA TYR A 120 4.17 -10.17 -7.31
C TYR A 120 4.08 -11.25 -8.39
N TYR A 121 2.90 -11.44 -9.00
CA TYR A 121 2.66 -12.47 -10.03
C TYR A 121 1.90 -11.91 -11.25
N PRO A 122 2.59 -11.66 -12.38
CA PRO A 122 2.02 -10.90 -13.51
C PRO A 122 1.15 -11.70 -14.49
N GLU A 123 1.14 -13.04 -14.41
CA GLU A 123 0.36 -13.87 -15.33
C GLU A 123 -1.15 -13.78 -15.07
N VAL A 124 -1.53 -13.29 -13.89
CA VAL A 124 -2.91 -12.86 -13.61
C VAL A 124 -2.91 -11.35 -13.51
N TYR A 125 -3.92 -10.73 -14.11
CA TYR A 125 -4.13 -9.30 -13.99
C TYR A 125 -5.61 -8.94 -13.91
N LEU A 126 -5.88 -7.73 -13.41
CA LEU A 126 -7.22 -7.16 -13.32
C LEU A 126 -7.18 -5.64 -13.49
N TRP A 127 -8.36 -5.04 -13.68
CA TRP A 127 -8.53 -3.60 -13.74
C TRP A 127 -9.18 -3.08 -12.46
N HIS A 128 -8.59 -2.04 -11.88
CA HIS A 128 -9.06 -1.41 -10.66
C HIS A 128 -9.64 -0.02 -10.95
N LYS A 129 -10.89 0.22 -10.51
CA LYS A 129 -11.49 1.56 -10.46
C LYS A 129 -10.94 2.30 -9.25
N ASN A 130 -9.78 2.94 -9.43
CA ASN A 130 -9.06 3.60 -8.36
C ASN A 130 -9.91 4.68 -7.65
N ALA A 131 -9.61 4.88 -6.36
CA ALA A 131 -10.19 5.88 -5.48
C ALA A 131 -11.68 5.75 -5.13
N ALA A 132 -12.32 4.60 -5.38
CA ALA A 132 -13.72 4.38 -4.97
C ALA A 132 -13.96 4.62 -3.46
N SER A 133 -13.04 4.15 -2.60
CA SER A 133 -13.15 4.30 -1.13
C SER A 133 -12.73 5.68 -0.61
N SER A 134 -12.23 6.56 -1.47
CA SER A 134 -11.70 7.87 -1.07
C SER A 134 -12.17 8.99 -1.98
N ASP A 135 -13.21 8.74 -2.79
CA ASP A 135 -13.80 9.61 -3.81
C ASP A 135 -12.84 9.98 -4.96
N LYS A 136 -11.69 10.56 -4.63
CA LYS A 136 -10.63 10.93 -5.57
C LYS A 136 -9.23 10.77 -4.97
N PRO A 137 -8.21 10.54 -5.81
CA PRO A 137 -6.84 10.61 -5.35
C PRO A 137 -6.52 11.97 -4.71
N GLY A 138 -5.85 11.96 -3.56
CA GLY A 138 -5.53 13.16 -2.78
C GLY A 138 -6.73 13.77 -2.04
N SER A 139 -7.81 13.02 -1.85
CA SER A 139 -8.94 13.47 -1.02
C SER A 139 -8.55 13.67 0.45
N LYS A 140 -9.41 14.39 1.18
CA LYS A 140 -9.16 14.67 2.60
C LYS A 140 -9.01 13.40 3.43
N ILE A 141 -9.86 12.40 3.16
CA ILE A 141 -9.84 11.10 3.83
C ILE A 141 -8.54 10.34 3.54
N GLN A 142 -8.07 10.36 2.29
CA GLN A 142 -6.80 9.73 1.92
C GLN A 142 -5.62 10.39 2.63
N VAL A 143 -5.53 11.72 2.57
CA VAL A 143 -4.43 12.44 3.20
C VAL A 143 -4.45 12.28 4.73
N TYR A 144 -5.62 12.29 5.36
CA TYR A 144 -5.78 12.04 6.79
C TYR A 144 -5.22 10.67 7.18
N TYR A 145 -5.75 9.59 6.58
CA TYR A 145 -5.38 8.24 6.98
C TYR A 145 -3.94 7.91 6.60
N GLN A 146 -3.45 8.33 5.43
CA GLN A 146 -2.03 8.15 5.09
C GLN A 146 -1.10 8.92 6.04
N THR A 147 -1.48 10.12 6.49
CA THR A 147 -0.68 10.89 7.45
C THR A 147 -0.62 10.20 8.81
N ARG A 148 -1.79 9.84 9.37
CA ARG A 148 -1.90 9.17 10.68
C ARG A 148 -1.20 7.81 10.66
N ASN A 149 -1.49 7.00 9.65
CA ASN A 149 -1.03 5.62 9.58
C ASN A 149 0.46 5.52 9.22
N ARG A 150 1.01 6.51 8.49
CA ARG A 150 2.46 6.66 8.29
C ARG A 150 3.20 6.85 9.62
N LEU A 151 2.67 7.68 10.52
CA LEU A 151 3.26 7.86 11.85
C LEU A 151 3.19 6.54 12.63
N TYR A 152 2.03 5.89 12.67
CA TYR A 152 1.86 4.62 13.37
C TYR A 152 2.79 3.52 12.85
N PHE A 153 2.83 3.32 11.53
CA PHE A 153 3.73 2.37 10.88
C PHE A 153 5.21 2.71 11.15
N GLY A 154 5.57 3.99 11.05
CA GLY A 154 6.93 4.45 11.30
C GLY A 154 7.39 4.23 12.74
N TYR A 155 6.55 4.50 13.74
CA TYR A 155 6.91 4.23 15.12
C TYR A 155 6.96 2.74 15.45
N LYS A 156 6.21 1.91 14.71
CA LYS A 156 6.24 0.44 14.83
C LYS A 156 7.51 -0.18 14.24
N TYR A 157 7.99 0.30 13.09
CA TYR A 157 9.04 -0.39 12.32
C TYR A 157 10.34 0.40 12.08
N ALA A 158 10.33 1.73 12.19
CA ALA A 158 11.48 2.53 11.80
C ALA A 158 12.64 2.49 12.82
N THR A 159 13.83 2.87 12.34
CA THR A 159 15.00 3.11 13.21
C THR A 159 14.80 4.36 14.07
N LEU A 160 15.60 4.53 15.12
CA LEU A 160 15.52 5.71 16.01
C LEU A 160 15.74 7.03 15.25
N SER A 161 16.66 7.07 14.28
CA SER A 161 16.91 8.26 13.46
C SER A 161 15.71 8.62 12.60
N THR A 162 15.06 7.63 11.98
CA THR A 162 13.83 7.84 11.22
C THR A 162 12.67 8.24 12.12
N LYS A 163 12.52 7.67 13.33
CA LYS A 163 11.51 8.12 14.30
C LYS A 163 11.68 9.60 14.67
N LYS A 164 12.93 10.05 14.89
CA LYS A 164 13.22 11.48 15.10
C LYS A 164 12.82 12.33 13.89
N SER A 165 13.13 11.86 12.68
CA SER A 165 12.72 12.55 11.44
C SER A 165 11.19 12.65 11.31
N LEU A 166 10.47 11.57 11.59
CA LEU A 166 9.00 11.56 11.59
C LEU A 166 8.40 12.49 12.62
N PHE A 167 8.99 12.57 13.82
CA PHE A 167 8.57 13.52 14.83
C PHE A 167 8.70 14.96 14.31
N LEU A 168 9.86 15.33 13.78
CA LEU A 168 10.07 16.68 13.22
C LEU A 168 9.14 16.97 12.03
N ASP A 169 8.93 15.99 11.16
CA ASP A 169 7.99 16.12 10.04
C ASP A 169 6.54 16.27 10.54
N SER A 170 6.16 15.58 11.62
CA SER A 170 4.83 15.75 12.23
C SER A 170 4.58 17.18 12.70
N LEU A 171 5.60 17.88 13.24
CA LEU A 171 5.51 19.30 13.59
C LEU A 171 5.33 20.19 12.36
N ARG A 172 5.97 19.85 11.23
CA ARG A 172 5.75 20.54 9.95
C ARG A 172 4.34 20.30 9.41
N LEU A 173 3.83 19.08 9.52
CA LEU A 173 2.49 18.71 9.06
C LEU A 173 1.39 19.42 9.86
N LEU A 174 1.58 19.64 11.17
CA LEU A 174 0.66 20.45 11.98
C LEU A 174 0.48 21.87 11.41
N LYS A 175 1.53 22.44 10.80
CA LYS A 175 1.49 23.78 10.17
C LYS A 175 0.86 23.78 8.77
N LYS A 176 0.68 22.62 8.12
CA LYS A 176 0.05 22.54 6.79
C LYS A 176 -1.47 22.66 6.83
N GLY A 177 -2.09 22.54 8.01
CA GLY A 177 -3.54 22.58 8.16
C GLY A 177 -4.22 21.26 7.81
N ASN A 178 -5.55 21.27 7.87
CA ASN A 178 -6.35 20.08 7.64
C ASN A 178 -6.27 19.59 6.18
N PRO A 179 -6.24 18.26 5.96
CA PRO A 179 -6.44 17.17 6.94
C PRO A 179 -5.16 16.66 7.64
N TYR A 180 -3.98 17.19 7.30
CA TYR A 180 -2.71 16.75 7.88
C TYR A 180 -2.68 16.93 9.40
N THR A 181 -3.12 18.10 9.88
CA THR A 181 -3.18 18.42 11.31
C THR A 181 -4.00 17.40 12.09
N SER A 182 -5.23 17.08 11.66
CA SER A 182 -6.06 16.06 12.30
C SER A 182 -5.39 14.69 12.35
N GLY A 183 -4.76 14.24 11.25
CA GLY A 183 -4.09 12.95 11.22
C GLY A 183 -2.91 12.85 12.20
N VAL A 184 -2.15 13.95 12.37
CA VAL A 184 -1.06 14.02 13.35
C VAL A 184 -1.59 14.02 14.78
N ILE A 185 -2.61 14.84 15.06
CA ILE A 185 -3.21 14.96 16.40
C ILE A 185 -3.78 13.61 16.84
N ASP A 186 -4.59 12.97 15.98
CA ASP A 186 -5.24 11.71 16.32
C ASP A 186 -4.23 10.59 16.56
N TYR A 187 -3.10 10.56 15.85
CA TYR A 187 -2.01 9.63 16.15
C TYR A 187 -1.47 9.83 17.58
N TYR A 188 -1.08 11.06 17.94
CA TYR A 188 -0.51 11.33 19.26
C TYR A 188 -1.51 11.20 20.42
N LEU A 189 -2.81 11.40 20.14
CA LEU A 189 -3.89 11.14 21.11
C LEU A 189 -4.34 9.67 21.16
N GLY A 190 -3.75 8.78 20.37
CA GLY A 190 -4.11 7.36 20.32
C GLY A 190 -5.48 7.07 19.69
N ARG A 191 -6.04 8.00 18.91
CA ARG A 191 -7.34 7.89 18.24
C ARG A 191 -7.20 7.17 16.90
N MET A 192 -7.02 5.85 16.97
CA MET A 192 -6.68 5.01 15.80
C MET A 192 -7.89 4.35 15.12
N LYS A 193 -9.10 4.46 15.67
CA LYS A 193 -10.33 3.95 15.04
C LYS A 193 -10.74 4.79 13.82
N GLU A 194 -11.90 4.52 13.24
CA GLU A 194 -12.48 5.36 12.19
C GLU A 194 -12.47 6.83 12.64
N GLY A 195 -11.79 7.68 11.87
CA GLY A 195 -11.58 9.08 12.23
C GLY A 195 -12.88 9.86 12.15
N ASN A 196 -13.09 10.79 13.08
CA ASN A 196 -14.16 11.79 12.98
C ASN A 196 -13.75 12.82 11.92
N LEU A 197 -14.01 12.53 10.64
CA LEU A 197 -13.70 13.38 9.50
C LEU A 197 -14.82 14.37 9.17
#